data_AF-A0A9D8R9A4-F1
#
_entry.id   AF-A0A9D8R9A4-F1
#
_cell.length_a   1.000
_cell.length_b   1.000
_cell.length_c   1.000
_cell.angle_alpha   90.00
_cell.angle_beta   90.00
_cell.angle_gamma   90.00
#
_symmetry.space_group_name_H-M   'P 1'
#
loop_
_entity.id
_entity.type
_entity.pdbx_description
1 polymer ?
#
loop_
_entity_poly.entity_id
_entity_poly.type
_entity_poly.pdbx_seq_one_letter_code
_entity_poly.pdbx_strand_id
1 'polypeptide(L)' 'MAKTFVIGDREKNEWVSEFDNNKKLLKFKDNLAGAKQYGERLAAKVDLKLMQDTGFFGDLQVYVLEDGITFKSGERDSL' A
#
# COMPACT_ATOMS: atom_id res chain seq x y z
N MET A 1 3.21 -18.44 -6.03
CA MET A 1 2.49 -17.24 -6.50
C MET A 1 3.36 -16.02 -6.22
N ALA A 2 3.41 -15.05 -7.13
CA ALA A 2 4.19 -13.83 -6.90
C ALA A 2 3.46 -12.97 -5.86
N LYS A 3 4.16 -12.63 -4.77
CA LYS A 3 3.61 -11.75 -3.72
C LYS A 3 3.59 -10.33 -4.27
N THR A 4 2.42 -9.70 -4.31
CA THR A 4 2.32 -8.26 -4.59
C THR A 4 2.14 -7.51 -3.28
N PHE A 5 2.49 -6.23 -3.30
CA PHE A 5 2.35 -5.35 -2.15
C PHE A 5 1.47 -4.17 -2.53
N VAL A 6 0.70 -3.67 -1.58
CA VAL A 6 -0.17 -2.49 -1.74
C VAL A 6 0.03 -1.56 -0.55
N ILE A 7 -0.27 -0.28 -0.75
CA ILE A 7 -0.21 0.74 0.31
C ILE A 7 -1.63 1.20 0.58
N GLY A 8 -2.00 1.30 1.86
CA GLY A 8 -3.34 1.75 2.22
C GLY A 8 -3.58 1.77 3.72
N ASP A 9 -4.83 2.02 4.08
CA ASP A 9 -5.41 1.87 5.40
C ASP A 9 -6.53 0.83 5.30
N ARG A 10 -6.29 -0.35 5.88
CA ARG A 10 -7.25 -1.46 5.86
C ARG A 10 -8.47 -1.18 6.74
N GLU A 11 -8.32 -0.41 7.82
CA GLU A 11 -9.42 -0.09 8.74
C GLU A 11 -10.44 0.84 8.07
N LYS A 12 -9.95 1.74 7.22
CA LYS A 12 -10.78 2.63 6.39
C LYS A 12 -11.14 2.04 5.03
N ASN A 13 -10.60 0.87 4.68
CA ASN A 13 -10.69 0.26 3.36
C ASN A 13 -10.24 1.23 2.23
N GLU A 14 -9.22 2.04 2.52
CA GLU A 14 -8.67 3.04 1.60
C GLU A 14 -7.31 2.56 1.08
N TRP A 15 -7.17 2.48 -0.24
CA TRP A 15 -5.98 1.95 -0.89
C TRP A 15 -5.42 2.97 -1.85
N VAL A 16 -4.10 3.18 -1.82
CA VAL A 16 -3.43 4.07 -2.75
C VAL A 16 -3.59 3.51 -4.16
N SER A 17 -4.24 4.24 -5.05
CA SER A 17 -4.41 3.87 -6.46
C SER A 17 -3.39 4.56 -7.36
N GLU A 18 -2.96 5.76 -7.00
CA GLU A 18 -2.00 6.54 -7.77
C GLU A 18 -1.14 7.38 -6.84
N PHE A 19 0.16 7.40 -7.09
CA PHE A 19 1.11 8.26 -6.40
C PHE A 19 2.16 8.78 -7.37
N ASP A 20 2.26 10.10 -7.46
CA ASP A 20 3.25 10.83 -8.24
C ASP A 20 3.79 11.98 -7.37
N ASN A 21 5.02 11.79 -6.86
CA ASN A 21 5.68 12.78 -6.01
C ASN A 21 6.02 14.08 -6.78
N ASN A 22 6.33 13.99 -8.07
CA ASN A 22 6.69 15.16 -8.89
C ASN A 22 5.46 16.06 -9.10
N LYS A 23 4.30 15.45 -9.31
CA LYS A 23 3.02 16.16 -9.47
C LYS A 23 2.29 16.40 -8.15
N LYS A 24 2.85 15.95 -7.01
CA LYS A 24 2.20 15.96 -5.68
C LYS A 24 0.79 15.35 -5.72
N LEU A 25 0.64 14.26 -6.46
CA LEU A 25 -0.63 13.57 -6.63
C LEU A 25 -0.63 12.30 -5.77
N LEU A 26 -1.62 12.20 -4.89
CA LEU A 26 -1.95 10.96 -4.19
C LEU A 26 -3.45 10.73 -4.31
N LYS A 27 -3.84 9.57 -4.84
CA LYS A 27 -5.25 9.17 -4.96
C LYS A 27 -5.47 7.87 -4.22
N PHE A 28 -6.62 7.82 -3.56
CA PHE A 28 -7.12 6.63 -2.88
C PHE A 28 -8.32 6.04 -3.62
N LYS A 29 -8.55 4.77 -3.39
CA LYS A 29 -9.77 4.05 -3.75
C LYS A 29 -10.27 3.26 -2.55
N ASP A 30 -11.58 3.12 -2.48
CA ASP A 30 -12.34 2.34 -1.51
C ASP A 30 -12.38 0.83 -1.85
N ASN A 31 -11.52 0.38 -2.76
CA ASN A 31 -11.46 -1.01 -3.19
C ASN A 31 -10.04 -1.41 -3.57
N LEU A 32 -9.70 -2.65 -3.25
CA LEU A 32 -8.38 -3.23 -3.46
C LEU A 32 -8.07 -3.51 -4.94
N ALA A 33 -9.11 -3.77 -5.75
CA ALA A 33 -8.97 -4.07 -7.18
C ALA A 33 -8.35 -2.91 -7.98
N GLY A 34 -8.48 -1.68 -7.49
CA GLY A 34 -7.89 -0.48 -8.08
C GLY A 34 -6.63 0.03 -7.36
N ALA A 35 -6.10 -0.71 -6.39
CA ALA A 35 -4.90 -0.31 -5.66
C ALA A 35 -3.65 -0.40 -6.55
N LYS A 36 -2.70 0.52 -6.35
CA LYS A 36 -1.36 0.49 -6.92
C LYS A 36 -0.63 -0.71 -6.31
N GLN A 37 -0.27 -1.64 -7.17
CA GLN A 37 0.44 -2.86 -6.79
C GLN A 37 1.93 -2.71 -7.05
N TYR A 38 2.72 -3.24 -6.13
CA TYR A 38 4.17 -3.27 -6.19
C TYR A 38 4.63 -4.72 -6.28
N GLY A 39 5.55 -5.02 -7.20
CA GLY A 39 6.16 -6.35 -7.30
C GLY A 39 7.17 -6.63 -6.16
N GLU A 40 7.67 -5.58 -5.51
CA GLU A 40 8.66 -5.68 -4.44
C GLU A 40 8.26 -4.85 -3.21
N ARG A 41 8.46 -5.43 -2.02
CA ARG A 41 8.16 -4.76 -0.75
C ARG A 41 8.95 -3.48 -0.56
N LEU A 42 10.21 -3.47 -1.00
CA LEU A 42 11.09 -2.32 -0.85
C LEU A 42 10.55 -1.12 -1.64
N ALA A 43 10.08 -1.34 -2.87
CA ALA A 43 9.46 -0.30 -3.68
C ALA A 43 8.23 0.30 -2.98
N ALA A 44 7.35 -0.54 -2.43
CA ALA A 44 6.19 -0.08 -1.66
C ALA A 44 6.60 0.72 -0.40
N LYS A 45 7.67 0.33 0.30
CA LYS A 45 8.17 1.06 1.48
C LYS A 45 8.78 2.42 1.10
N VAL A 46 9.48 2.49 -0.02
CA VAL A 46 10.06 3.76 -0.52
C VAL A 46 8.94 4.74 -0.85
N ASP A 47 7.93 4.30 -1.62
CA ASP A 47 6.77 5.13 -1.95
C ASP A 47 6.00 5.54 -0.70
N LEU A 48 5.76 4.63 0.25
CA LEU A 48 5.10 4.94 1.52
C LEU A 48 5.88 6.03 2.29
N LYS A 49 7.20 5.90 2.39
CA LYS A 49 8.02 6.89 3.09
C LYS A 49 7.94 8.26 2.43
N LEU A 50 7.99 8.31 1.09
CA LEU A 50 7.80 9.55 0.35
C LEU A 50 6.43 10.19 0.62
N MET A 51 5.35 9.40 0.65
CA MET A 51 4.02 9.92 1.02
C MET A 51 4.02 10.49 2.44
N GLN A 52 4.59 9.78 3.40
CA GLN A 52 4.66 10.22 4.79
C GLN A 52 5.50 11.50 4.95
N ASP A 53 6.60 11.63 4.20
CA ASP A 53 7.46 12.80 4.19
C ASP A 53 6.76 14.04 3.59
N THR A 54 5.77 13.86 2.69
CA THR A 54 4.94 14.97 2.19
C THR A 54 3.95 15.52 3.23
N GLY A 55 3.79 14.85 4.37
CA GLY A 55 2.82 15.15 5.42
C GLY A 55 1.42 14.64 5.06
N PHE A 56 0.62 14.31 6.08
CA PHE A 56 -0.79 13.86 6.02
C PHE A 56 -1.09 12.35 5.86
N PHE A 57 -0.08 11.47 5.72
CA PHE A 57 -0.33 10.03 5.48
C PHE A 57 0.32 9.07 6.49
N GLY A 58 0.43 9.50 7.75
CA GLY A 58 1.07 8.72 8.83
C GLY A 58 0.44 7.35 9.09
N ASP A 59 -0.86 7.20 8.80
CA ASP A 59 -1.63 5.98 9.07
C ASP A 59 -1.42 4.89 8.00
N LEU A 60 -0.86 5.25 6.83
CA LEU A 60 -0.69 4.31 5.72
C LEU A 60 0.34 3.23 6.06
N GLN A 61 0.05 2.01 5.63
CA GLN A 61 0.90 0.84 5.84
C GLN A 61 1.04 0.04 4.54
N VAL A 62 2.14 -0.72 4.43
CA VAL A 62 2.34 -1.68 3.34
C VAL A 62 1.70 -3.01 3.73
N TYR A 63 0.81 -3.52 2.88
CA TYR A 63 0.20 -4.83 2.98
C TYR A 63 0.69 -5.75 1.88
N VAL A 64 0.71 -7.06 2.15
CA VAL A 64 0.92 -8.11 1.17
C VAL A 64 -0.44 -8.47 0.58
N LEU A 65 -0.55 -8.48 -0.74
CA LEU A 65 -1.72 -8.92 -1.48
C LEU A 65 -1.47 -10.34 -2.01
N GLU A 66 -2.26 -11.30 -1.56
CA GLU A 66 -2.23 -12.69 -2.03
C GLU A 66 -3.67 -13.19 -2.16
N ASP A 67 -4.03 -13.76 -3.32
CA ASP A 67 -5.37 -14.26 -3.64
C ASP A 67 -6.53 -13.26 -3.34
N GLY A 68 -6.28 -11.97 -3.55
CA GLY A 68 -7.27 -10.91 -3.31
C GLY A 68 -7.45 -10.52 -1.83
N ILE A 69 -6.62 -11.06 -0.94
CA ILE A 69 -6.64 -10.76 0.49
C ILE A 69 -5.37 -9.98 0.86
N THR A 70 -5.53 -8.93 1.68
CA THR A 70 -4.42 -8.15 2.21
C THR A 70 -4.01 -8.62 3.62
N PHE A 71 -2.70 -8.76 3.83
CA PHE A 71 -2.11 -9.16 5.12
C PHE A 71 -1.03 -8.14 5.53
N LYS A 72 -0.92 -7.81 6.81
CA LYS A 72 0.27 -7.13 7.31
C LYS A 72 1.44 -8.10 7.25
N SER A 73 2.59 -7.58 6.85
CA SER A 73 3.80 -8.38 6.81
C SER A 73 4.23 -8.71 8.24
N GLY A 74 4.08 -9.98 8.62
CA GLY A 74 4.24 -10.50 9.99
C GLY A 74 3.00 -11.28 10.49
N GLU A 75 1.82 -11.07 9.92
CA GLU A 75 0.59 -11.82 10.30
C GLU A 75 0.62 -13.29 9.85
N ARG A 76 1.49 -13.67 8.90
CA ARG A 76 1.65 -15.06 8.43
C ARG A 76 2.87 -15.79 9.00
N ASP A 77 3.72 -15.14 9.79
CA ASP A 77 4.84 -15.83 10.47
C ASP A 77 4.34 -16.70 11.65
N SER A 78 3.03 -16.82 11.85
CA SER A 78 2.41 -17.58 12.95
C SER A 78 1.46 -18.68 12.50
N LEU A 79 1.47 -19.09 11.22
CA LEU A 79 0.69 -20.23 10.70
C LEU A 79 1.60 -21.37 10.25
#